data_AF-A0A537T178-F1
#
_entry.id   AF-A0A537T178-F1
#
_cell.length_a   1.000
_cell.length_b   1.000
_cell.length_c   1.000
_cell.angle_alpha   90.00
_cell.angle_beta   90.00
_cell.angle_gamma   90.00
#
_symmetry.space_group_name_H-M   'P 1'
#
loop_
_entity.id
_entity.type
_entity.pdbx_description
1 polymer ?
#
loop_
_entity_poly.entity_id
_entity_poly.type
_entity_poly.pdbx_seq_one_letter_code
_entity_poly.pdbx_strand_id
1 'polypeptide(L)'
;MATFPSPFQRWTKRHSGIDAEFVAAAALLSAVVVLGFATAADYGFTVDEFNTDDYGPKALAWYTSGFVDRSHFETVEFSLWYYGPWFQMLTAYVQSFDFADRITVRHAITFLVGLGGVAALLPLGRLAGGRWVGLAAIALCLLTGYVYGSLFFTPIDVPFLATMTWATLAIVLMVRRVLPSWDATIAAGLLSGLAIATRTGGVITHVYLFAALLLCAAEVFAKEGRLAPRYLLGLGARYGAAVALAWAFAIALWPWLQIGNPLAQFKIALVHFATISTSFEFAHWGEQVSTGALPRSYIPAQLLVRLPEAFLVLLAVACLHAVVAAARLAREAVAKSPTERGARVRAALLTLARERAMLTVALAVVLPLGFLILQRATMYDGVRHVLFVIPMLAVVAGLGWRTLLPLLKRAPIVSALVVGACSNTWR
;
A
#
# COMPACT_ATOMS: atom_id res chain seq x y z
N MET A 1 -30.49 -49.15 12.43
CA MET A 1 -30.02 -48.27 11.33
C MET A 1 -30.52 -46.86 11.61
N ALA A 2 -29.70 -46.03 12.24
CA ALA A 2 -30.00 -44.63 12.49
C ALA A 2 -29.18 -43.78 11.51
N THR A 3 -29.87 -43.05 10.64
CA THR A 3 -29.28 -42.18 9.61
C THR A 3 -28.83 -40.87 10.24
N PHE A 4 -27.51 -40.61 10.21
CA PHE A 4 -26.93 -39.32 10.54
C PHE A 4 -27.28 -38.28 9.45
N PRO A 5 -27.65 -37.04 9.80
CA PRO A 5 -27.87 -35.98 8.82
C PRO A 5 -26.54 -35.54 8.21
N SER A 6 -26.52 -35.39 6.88
CA SER A 6 -25.32 -35.05 6.11
C SER A 6 -24.88 -33.58 6.37
N PRO A 7 -23.56 -33.28 6.35
CA PRO A 7 -23.05 -31.93 6.63
C PRO A 7 -23.33 -30.90 5.52
N PHE A 8 -23.96 -31.31 4.42
CA PHE A 8 -24.07 -30.52 3.20
C PHE A 8 -25.33 -29.63 3.11
N GLN A 9 -26.20 -29.67 4.12
CA GLN A 9 -27.50 -28.98 4.08
C GLN A 9 -27.53 -27.61 4.79
N ARG A 10 -26.37 -27.05 5.18
CA ARG A 10 -26.24 -25.70 5.81
C ARG A 10 -25.82 -24.60 4.84
N TRP A 11 -26.01 -24.78 3.53
CA TRP A 11 -25.65 -23.79 2.51
C TRP A 11 -26.84 -23.31 1.66
N THR A 12 -28.03 -23.22 2.25
CA THR A 12 -29.19 -22.60 1.61
C THR A 12 -29.61 -21.34 2.37
N LYS A 13 -29.63 -20.22 1.62
CA LYS A 13 -29.89 -18.81 2.01
C LYS A 13 -28.69 -17.95 2.45
N ARG A 14 -27.68 -17.83 1.58
CA ARG A 14 -26.96 -16.55 1.45
C ARG A 14 -27.87 -15.62 0.67
N HIS A 15 -28.38 -14.55 1.31
CA HIS A 15 -29.16 -13.53 0.61
C HIS A 15 -28.32 -12.98 -0.54
N SER A 16 -28.78 -13.21 -1.77
CA SER A 16 -28.25 -12.69 -3.03
C SER A 16 -28.59 -11.21 -3.18
N GLY A 17 -28.35 -10.42 -2.14
CA GLY A 17 -28.43 -8.96 -2.22
C GLY A 17 -27.14 -8.42 -2.81
N ILE A 18 -27.26 -7.48 -3.75
CA ILE A 18 -26.11 -6.73 -4.27
C ILE A 18 -25.47 -6.00 -3.08
N ASP A 19 -24.17 -6.18 -2.88
CA ASP A 19 -23.46 -5.55 -1.77
C ASP A 19 -23.32 -4.04 -2.03
N ALA A 20 -24.06 -3.22 -1.27
CA ALA A 20 -24.06 -1.77 -1.43
C ALA A 20 -22.67 -1.11 -1.32
N GLU A 21 -21.71 -1.71 -0.60
CA GLU A 21 -20.34 -1.18 -0.53
C GLU A 21 -19.64 -1.32 -1.89
N PHE A 22 -19.82 -2.46 -2.57
CA PHE A 22 -19.26 -2.67 -3.92
C PHE A 22 -19.95 -1.77 -4.94
N VAL A 23 -21.27 -1.58 -4.85
CA VAL A 23 -21.99 -0.66 -5.76
C VAL A 23 -21.53 0.77 -5.58
N ALA A 24 -21.44 1.25 -4.34
CA ALA A 24 -20.99 2.61 -4.05
C ALA A 24 -19.54 2.84 -4.50
N ALA A 25 -18.65 1.87 -4.25
CA ALA A 25 -17.26 1.96 -4.69
C ALA A 25 -17.15 1.93 -6.23
N ALA A 26 -17.90 1.06 -6.90
CA ALA A 26 -17.92 1.00 -8.36
C ALA A 26 -18.45 2.32 -8.95
N ALA A 27 -19.55 2.85 -8.44
CA ALA A 27 -20.10 4.13 -8.88
C ALA A 27 -19.10 5.29 -8.70
N LEU A 28 -18.46 5.37 -7.53
CA LEU A 28 -17.43 6.38 -7.26
C LEU A 28 -16.24 6.26 -8.22
N LEU A 29 -15.68 5.05 -8.34
CA LEU A 29 -14.53 4.81 -9.23
C LEU A 29 -14.89 5.08 -10.70
N SER A 30 -16.07 4.67 -11.15
CA SER A 30 -16.55 4.96 -12.52
C SER A 30 -16.69 6.46 -12.76
N ALA A 31 -17.29 7.21 -11.83
CA ALA A 31 -17.39 8.67 -11.94
C ALA A 31 -16.00 9.32 -12.01
N VAL A 32 -15.06 8.84 -11.18
CA VAL A 32 -13.67 9.32 -11.17
C VAL A 32 -12.94 8.96 -12.47
N VAL A 33 -13.17 7.79 -13.06
CA VAL A 33 -12.61 7.42 -14.36
C VAL A 33 -13.10 8.39 -15.44
N VAL A 34 -14.40 8.65 -15.50
CA VAL A 34 -14.98 9.58 -16.48
C VAL A 34 -14.39 10.97 -16.31
N LEU A 35 -14.34 11.47 -15.08
CA LEU A 35 -13.74 12.77 -14.78
C LEU A 35 -12.25 12.80 -15.15
N GLY A 36 -11.50 11.78 -14.76
CA GLY A 36 -10.07 11.70 -15.00
C GLY A 36 -9.73 11.74 -16.48
N PHE A 37 -10.43 10.96 -17.32
CA PHE A 37 -10.25 11.03 -18.77
C PHE A 37 -10.69 12.38 -19.36
N ALA A 38 -11.78 12.97 -18.86
CA ALA A 38 -12.23 14.27 -19.33
C ALA A 38 -11.22 15.39 -19.02
N THR A 39 -10.43 15.25 -17.96
CA THR A 39 -9.45 16.25 -17.51
C THR A 39 -7.99 15.88 -17.79
N ALA A 40 -7.70 14.73 -18.39
CA ALA A 40 -6.34 14.20 -18.50
C ALA A 40 -5.40 15.14 -19.28
N ALA A 41 -5.93 15.88 -20.26
CA ALA A 41 -5.17 16.85 -21.05
C ALA A 41 -4.99 18.22 -20.34
N ASP A 42 -5.74 18.48 -19.26
CA ASP A 42 -5.75 19.78 -18.58
C ASP A 42 -4.69 19.91 -17.46
N TYR A 43 -4.03 18.80 -17.11
CA TYR A 43 -2.95 18.81 -16.12
C TYR A 43 -1.66 19.39 -16.71
N GLY A 44 -0.92 20.13 -15.88
CA GLY A 44 0.39 20.67 -16.25
C GLY A 44 1.47 19.58 -16.31
N PHE A 45 2.64 19.96 -16.83
CA PHE A 45 3.79 19.06 -17.01
C PHE A 45 4.77 19.12 -15.84
N THR A 46 5.43 17.99 -15.57
CA THR A 46 6.57 17.91 -14.67
C THR A 46 7.86 17.56 -15.41
N VAL A 47 9.00 17.93 -14.80
CA VAL A 47 10.33 17.59 -15.33
C VAL A 47 10.50 16.07 -15.46
N ASP A 48 9.97 15.30 -14.50
CA ASP A 48 10.06 13.85 -14.49
C ASP A 48 9.37 13.19 -15.69
N GLU A 49 8.35 13.83 -16.26
CA GLU A 49 7.65 13.29 -17.43
C GLU A 49 8.50 13.34 -18.68
N PHE A 50 9.29 14.40 -18.89
CA PHE A 50 10.24 14.45 -19.99
C PHE A 50 11.34 13.39 -19.83
N ASN A 51 11.87 13.24 -18.62
CA ASN A 51 12.87 12.23 -18.29
C ASN A 51 12.34 10.80 -18.53
N THR A 52 11.11 10.54 -18.08
CA THR A 52 10.48 9.23 -18.23
C THR A 52 9.96 8.95 -19.64
N ASP A 53 9.67 9.99 -20.44
CA ASP A 53 9.36 9.86 -21.88
C ASP A 53 10.58 9.45 -22.70
N ASP A 54 11.76 9.93 -22.34
CA ASP A 54 13.01 9.48 -22.94
C ASP A 54 13.41 8.08 -22.44
N TYR A 55 13.23 7.80 -21.15
CA TYR A 55 13.66 6.54 -20.53
C TYR A 55 12.82 5.34 -20.97
N GLY A 56 11.49 5.47 -21.06
CA GLY A 56 10.58 4.38 -21.34
C GLY A 56 10.88 3.62 -22.64
N PRO A 57 10.96 4.29 -23.79
CA PRO A 57 11.28 3.66 -25.07
C PRO A 57 12.66 2.99 -25.09
N LYS A 58 13.68 3.64 -24.50
CA LYS A 58 15.05 3.09 -24.42
C LYS A 58 15.12 1.86 -23.52
N ALA A 59 14.39 1.87 -22.39
CA ALA A 59 14.28 0.69 -21.55
C ALA A 59 13.51 -0.46 -22.21
N LEU A 60 12.49 -0.15 -23.01
CA LEU A 60 11.78 -1.14 -23.81
C LEU A 60 12.68 -1.72 -24.92
N ALA A 61 13.51 -0.89 -25.55
CA ALA A 61 14.47 -1.27 -26.58
C ALA A 61 15.47 -2.33 -26.09
N TRP A 62 15.89 -2.28 -24.82
CA TRP A 62 16.71 -3.33 -24.21
C TRP A 62 16.08 -4.72 -24.37
N TYR A 63 14.77 -4.86 -24.18
CA TYR A 63 14.10 -6.17 -24.33
C TYR A 63 13.78 -6.49 -25.79
N THR A 64 13.28 -5.54 -26.58
CA THR A 64 12.88 -5.79 -27.97
C THR A 64 14.06 -6.03 -28.90
N SER A 65 15.25 -5.52 -28.55
CA SER A 65 16.51 -5.82 -29.27
C SER A 65 17.16 -7.14 -28.86
N GLY A 66 16.58 -7.87 -27.90
CA GLY A 66 17.20 -9.09 -27.36
C GLY A 66 18.41 -8.82 -26.47
N PHE A 67 18.34 -7.80 -25.60
CA PHE A 67 19.36 -7.43 -24.61
C PHE A 67 20.64 -6.83 -25.23
N VAL A 68 20.51 -6.11 -26.36
CA VAL A 68 21.64 -5.51 -27.09
C VAL A 68 21.66 -3.98 -26.98
N ASP A 69 20.51 -3.32 -27.06
CA ASP A 69 20.42 -1.86 -27.01
C ASP A 69 20.71 -1.32 -25.60
N ARG A 70 21.79 -0.55 -25.46
CA ARG A 70 22.24 0.00 -24.17
C ARG A 70 21.87 1.47 -23.95
N SER A 71 21.07 2.06 -24.84
CA SER A 71 20.82 3.51 -24.86
C SER A 71 20.30 4.07 -23.53
N HIS A 72 19.53 3.29 -22.76
CA HIS A 72 19.02 3.69 -21.45
C HIS A 72 20.05 3.74 -20.31
N PHE A 73 21.29 3.26 -20.54
CA PHE A 73 22.39 3.37 -19.59
C PHE A 73 23.36 4.50 -19.96
N GLU A 74 23.24 5.02 -21.19
CA GLU A 74 24.25 5.88 -21.81
C GLU A 74 23.72 7.27 -22.14
N THR A 75 22.43 7.38 -22.47
CA THR A 75 21.86 8.59 -23.11
C THR A 75 20.64 9.16 -22.40
N VAL A 76 20.22 8.55 -21.29
CA VAL A 76 19.16 9.11 -20.42
C VAL A 76 19.81 9.91 -19.29
N GLU A 77 19.02 10.71 -18.57
CA GLU A 77 19.50 11.41 -17.40
C GLU A 77 20.19 10.46 -16.41
N PHE A 78 21.37 10.87 -15.93
CA PHE A 78 22.15 10.08 -14.98
C PHE A 78 21.29 9.70 -13.77
N SER A 79 21.47 8.46 -13.30
CA SER A 79 20.74 7.82 -12.19
C SER A 79 19.32 7.35 -12.49
N LEU A 80 18.72 7.72 -13.63
CA LEU A 80 17.34 7.32 -13.93
C LEU A 80 17.18 5.79 -14.05
N TRP A 81 18.23 5.09 -14.50
CA TRP A 81 18.27 3.63 -14.53
C TRP A 81 18.37 2.96 -13.15
N TYR A 82 18.57 3.72 -12.07
CA TYR A 82 18.39 3.24 -10.70
C TYR A 82 16.91 3.18 -10.29
N TYR A 83 16.00 3.71 -11.09
CA TYR A 83 14.58 3.35 -11.00
C TYR A 83 14.32 2.15 -11.90
N GLY A 84 13.41 1.28 -11.48
CA GLY A 84 13.03 0.17 -12.35
C GLY A 84 11.96 0.62 -13.37
N PRO A 85 12.17 0.37 -14.68
CA PRO A 85 11.44 1.05 -15.75
C PRO A 85 10.11 0.42 -16.15
N TRP A 86 9.59 -0.61 -15.47
CA TRP A 86 8.44 -1.39 -15.99
C TRP A 86 7.25 -0.52 -16.38
N PHE A 87 6.94 0.50 -15.59
CA PHE A 87 5.83 1.41 -15.87
C PHE A 87 6.15 2.35 -17.04
N GLN A 88 7.41 2.77 -17.18
CA GLN A 88 7.83 3.61 -18.30
C GLN A 88 7.82 2.82 -19.61
N MET A 89 8.20 1.54 -19.58
CA MET A 89 8.10 0.63 -20.72
C MET A 89 6.63 0.40 -21.11
N LEU A 90 5.74 0.19 -20.13
CA LEU A 90 4.30 0.08 -20.38
C LEU A 90 3.76 1.36 -21.02
N THR A 91 4.12 2.53 -20.48
CA THR A 91 3.67 3.82 -21.01
C THR A 91 4.17 4.04 -22.43
N ALA A 92 5.44 3.77 -22.70
CA ALA A 92 6.03 3.87 -24.04
C ALA A 92 5.35 2.93 -25.05
N TYR A 93 5.02 1.70 -24.63
CA TYR A 93 4.26 0.77 -25.46
C TYR A 93 2.87 1.32 -25.79
N VAL A 94 2.14 1.87 -24.82
CA VAL A 94 0.82 2.45 -25.08
C VAL A 94 0.90 3.72 -25.94
N GLN A 95 1.91 4.57 -25.72
CA GLN A 95 2.16 5.75 -26.56
C GLN A 95 2.45 5.39 -28.02
N SER A 96 2.94 4.17 -28.31
CA SER A 96 3.22 3.73 -29.69
C SER A 96 1.97 3.55 -30.56
N PHE A 97 0.78 3.50 -29.96
CA PHE A 97 -0.49 3.42 -30.70
C PHE A 97 -1.01 4.78 -31.19
N ASP A 98 -0.38 5.89 -30.78
CA ASP A 98 -0.69 7.26 -31.25
C ASP A 98 -2.17 7.66 -31.09
N PHE A 99 -2.79 7.27 -29.96
CA PHE A 99 -4.21 7.57 -29.69
C PHE A 99 -4.50 9.05 -29.44
N ALA A 100 -3.52 9.78 -28.92
CA ALA A 100 -3.60 11.19 -28.53
C ALA A 100 -2.17 11.76 -28.39
N ASP A 101 -2.06 13.03 -28.00
CA ASP A 101 -0.78 13.61 -27.61
C ASP A 101 -0.05 12.72 -26.58
N ARG A 102 1.26 12.55 -26.76
CA ARG A 102 2.09 11.61 -25.99
C ARG A 102 1.98 11.84 -24.49
N ILE A 103 1.95 13.10 -24.05
CA ILE A 103 1.85 13.41 -22.62
C ILE A 103 0.45 13.15 -22.10
N THR A 104 -0.59 13.43 -22.90
CA THR A 104 -1.97 13.08 -22.54
C THR A 104 -2.13 11.57 -22.34
N VAL A 105 -1.51 10.73 -23.19
CA VAL A 105 -1.49 9.27 -23.01
C VAL A 105 -0.77 8.88 -21.71
N ARG A 106 0.36 9.53 -21.39
CA ARG A 106 1.10 9.32 -20.14
C ARG A 106 0.27 9.69 -18.91
N HIS A 107 -0.45 10.82 -18.95
CA HIS A 107 -1.37 11.22 -17.89
C HIS A 107 -2.46 10.18 -17.68
N ALA A 108 -3.10 9.72 -18.76
CA ALA A 108 -4.16 8.72 -18.70
C ALA A 108 -3.66 7.38 -18.11
N ILE A 109 -2.49 6.90 -18.52
CA ILE A 109 -1.93 5.63 -18.04
C ILE A 109 -1.47 5.72 -16.59
N THR A 110 -0.84 6.83 -16.20
CA THR A 110 -0.46 7.09 -14.80
C THR A 110 -1.71 7.14 -13.92
N PHE A 111 -2.76 7.81 -14.40
CA PHE A 111 -4.04 7.89 -13.70
C PHE A 111 -4.70 6.51 -13.54
N LEU A 112 -4.77 5.70 -14.60
CA LEU A 112 -5.36 4.36 -14.54
C LEU A 112 -4.61 3.43 -13.59
N VAL A 113 -3.27 3.41 -13.64
CA VAL A 113 -2.46 2.58 -12.73
C VAL A 113 -2.61 3.06 -11.28
N GLY A 114 -2.57 4.38 -11.05
CA GLY A 114 -2.79 4.98 -9.75
C GLY A 114 -4.16 4.69 -9.18
N LEU A 115 -5.22 4.87 -9.97
CA LEU A 115 -6.59 4.56 -9.58
C LEU A 115 -6.79 3.06 -9.34
N GLY A 116 -6.12 2.19 -10.10
CA GLY A 116 -6.08 0.75 -9.83
C GLY A 116 -5.44 0.43 -8.48
N GLY A 117 -4.43 1.18 -8.08
CA GLY A 117 -3.87 1.17 -6.72
C GLY A 117 -4.88 1.60 -5.67
N VAL A 118 -5.53 2.76 -5.86
CA VAL A 118 -6.57 3.27 -4.95
C VAL A 118 -7.75 2.29 -4.83
N ALA A 119 -8.18 1.67 -5.93
CA ALA A 119 -9.27 0.69 -5.93
C ALA A 119 -8.95 -0.55 -5.07
N ALA A 120 -7.68 -0.95 -4.96
CA ALA A 120 -7.25 -2.05 -4.09
C ALA A 120 -7.48 -1.77 -2.60
N LEU A 121 -7.71 -0.50 -2.21
CA LEU A 121 -8.09 -0.13 -0.85
C LEU A 121 -9.45 -0.69 -0.44
N LEU A 122 -10.36 -0.97 -1.39
CA LEU A 122 -11.67 -1.52 -1.08
C LEU A 122 -11.56 -2.90 -0.39
N PRO A 123 -10.99 -3.94 -1.05
CA PRO A 123 -10.79 -5.22 -0.38
C PRO A 123 -9.79 -5.11 0.78
N LEU A 124 -8.75 -4.28 0.69
CA LEU A 124 -7.77 -4.14 1.78
C LEU A 124 -8.41 -3.62 3.07
N GLY A 125 -9.14 -2.51 2.99
CA GLY A 125 -9.83 -1.92 4.13
C GLY A 125 -10.91 -2.85 4.69
N ARG A 126 -11.63 -3.56 3.81
CA ARG A 126 -12.61 -4.57 4.27
C ARG A 126 -11.97 -5.72 5.02
N LEU A 127 -10.78 -6.16 4.61
CA LEU A 127 -10.03 -7.21 5.30
C LEU A 127 -9.38 -6.72 6.60
N ALA A 128 -8.91 -5.47 6.63
CA ALA A 128 -8.20 -4.91 7.77
C ALA A 128 -9.11 -4.38 8.87
N GLY A 129 -10.17 -3.65 8.50
CA GLY A 129 -11.06 -2.97 9.45
C GLY A 129 -12.55 -3.30 9.27
N GLY A 130 -12.93 -4.04 8.23
CA GLY A 130 -14.32 -4.41 7.97
C GLY A 130 -15.05 -3.45 7.02
N ARG A 131 -16.38 -3.63 6.92
CA ARG A 131 -17.22 -2.90 5.96
C ARG A 131 -17.07 -1.38 6.13
N TRP A 132 -17.05 -0.68 5.00
CA TRP A 132 -16.93 0.78 4.84
C TRP A 132 -15.54 1.35 5.05
N VAL A 133 -14.60 0.61 5.64
CA VAL A 133 -13.23 1.09 5.84
C VAL A 133 -12.53 1.32 4.50
N GLY A 134 -12.67 0.38 3.57
CA GLY A 134 -12.07 0.50 2.24
C GLY A 134 -12.68 1.62 1.40
N LEU A 135 -14.01 1.75 1.40
CA LEU A 135 -14.69 2.85 0.70
C LEU A 135 -14.30 4.22 1.28
N ALA A 136 -14.23 4.34 2.61
CA ALA A 136 -13.78 5.57 3.25
C ALA A 136 -12.32 5.90 2.87
N ALA A 137 -11.44 4.90 2.84
CA ALA A 137 -10.06 5.08 2.41
C ALA A 137 -9.96 5.58 0.96
N ILE A 138 -10.74 5.00 0.04
CA ILE A 138 -10.84 5.47 -1.36
C ILE A 138 -11.27 6.93 -1.42
N ALA A 139 -12.37 7.28 -0.73
CA ALA A 139 -12.88 8.64 -0.72
C ALA A 139 -11.84 9.62 -0.15
N LEU A 140 -11.17 9.28 0.95
CA LEU A 140 -10.13 10.11 1.54
C LEU A 140 -8.93 10.33 0.60
N CYS A 141 -8.48 9.29 -0.11
CA CYS A 141 -7.42 9.44 -1.11
C CYS A 141 -7.84 10.37 -2.25
N LEU A 142 -9.06 10.22 -2.78
CA LEU A 142 -9.57 11.02 -3.90
C LEU A 142 -9.88 12.47 -3.51
N LEU A 143 -10.28 12.72 -2.26
CA LEU A 143 -10.50 14.06 -1.72
C LEU A 143 -9.19 14.76 -1.32
N THR A 144 -8.10 14.01 -1.17
CA THR A 144 -6.78 14.59 -0.92
C THR A 144 -6.24 15.15 -2.23
N GLY A 145 -6.40 16.45 -2.47
CA GLY A 145 -6.03 17.11 -3.73
C GLY A 145 -4.59 16.82 -4.17
N TYR A 146 -3.67 16.69 -3.21
CA TYR A 146 -2.29 16.29 -3.50
C TYR A 146 -2.18 14.88 -4.10
N VAL A 147 -2.94 13.91 -3.58
CA VAL A 147 -2.97 12.54 -4.11
C VAL A 147 -3.67 12.53 -5.47
N TYR A 148 -4.87 13.10 -5.56
CA TYR A 148 -5.66 13.09 -6.79
C TYR A 148 -4.93 13.76 -7.95
N GLY A 149 -4.35 14.95 -7.72
CA GLY A 149 -3.57 15.64 -8.75
C GLY A 149 -2.33 14.85 -9.17
N SER A 150 -1.63 14.25 -8.20
CA SER A 150 -0.44 13.44 -8.48
C SER A 150 -0.72 12.25 -9.40
N LEU A 151 -1.96 11.72 -9.42
CA LEU A 151 -2.35 10.57 -10.25
C LEU A 151 -2.07 10.79 -11.75
N PHE A 152 -1.97 12.04 -12.22
CA PHE A 152 -1.78 12.33 -13.63
C PHE A 152 -0.30 12.46 -14.02
N PHE A 153 0.50 13.15 -13.21
CA PHE A 153 1.80 13.66 -13.67
C PHE A 153 3.00 13.21 -12.81
N THR A 154 2.85 12.23 -11.91
CA THR A 154 3.98 11.71 -11.10
C THR A 154 4.35 10.28 -11.52
N PRO A 155 5.10 10.11 -12.64
CA PRO A 155 5.27 8.84 -13.35
C PRO A 155 6.10 7.80 -12.58
N ILE A 156 6.72 8.15 -11.45
CA ILE A 156 7.48 7.22 -10.59
C ILE A 156 6.71 6.95 -9.30
N ASP A 157 6.17 7.99 -8.66
CA ASP A 157 5.54 7.90 -7.35
C ASP A 157 4.19 7.22 -7.38
N VAL A 158 3.37 7.44 -8.42
CA VAL A 158 2.05 6.82 -8.56
C VAL A 158 2.11 5.33 -8.86
N PRO A 159 2.93 4.83 -9.80
CA PRO A 159 3.13 3.40 -9.95
C PRO A 159 3.67 2.75 -8.68
N PHE A 160 4.54 3.45 -7.93
CA PHE A 160 5.04 2.94 -6.66
C PHE A 160 3.93 2.89 -5.60
N LEU A 161 3.08 3.92 -5.52
CA LEU A 161 1.88 3.93 -4.67
C LEU A 161 0.97 2.74 -4.99
N ALA A 162 0.69 2.51 -6.28
CA ALA A 162 -0.20 1.44 -6.72
C ALA A 162 0.37 0.06 -6.37
N THR A 163 1.63 -0.19 -6.71
CA THR A 163 2.29 -1.47 -6.44
C THR A 163 2.47 -1.74 -4.95
N MET A 164 2.81 -0.73 -4.13
CA MET A 164 2.87 -0.86 -2.68
C MET A 164 1.50 -1.17 -2.06
N THR A 165 0.43 -0.57 -2.59
CA THR A 165 -0.94 -0.84 -2.13
C THR A 165 -1.36 -2.28 -2.46
N TRP A 166 -1.10 -2.74 -3.69
CA TRP A 166 -1.36 -4.11 -4.11
C TRP A 166 -0.49 -5.14 -3.38
N ALA A 167 0.79 -4.86 -3.17
CA ALA A 167 1.69 -5.72 -2.39
C ALA A 167 1.19 -5.87 -0.95
N THR A 168 0.73 -4.77 -0.33
CA THR A 168 0.16 -4.81 1.03
C THR A 168 -1.13 -5.61 1.07
N LEU A 169 -2.03 -5.43 0.09
CA LEU A 169 -3.23 -6.27 -0.05
C LEU A 169 -2.88 -7.76 -0.20
N ALA A 170 -1.89 -8.10 -1.04
CA ALA A 170 -1.46 -9.47 -1.26
C ALA A 170 -0.85 -10.09 0.00
N ILE A 171 -0.05 -9.34 0.76
CA ILE A 171 0.50 -9.77 2.04
C ILE A 171 -0.63 -9.99 3.05
N VAL A 172 -1.60 -9.06 3.15
CA VAL A 172 -2.78 -9.22 4.01
C VAL A 172 -3.56 -10.48 3.63
N LEU A 173 -3.79 -10.73 2.33
CA LEU A 173 -4.44 -11.94 1.82
C LEU A 173 -3.66 -13.22 2.17
N MET A 174 -2.34 -13.20 2.01
CA MET A 174 -1.43 -14.30 2.31
C MET A 174 -1.53 -14.72 3.78
N VAL A 175 -1.54 -13.75 4.69
CA VAL A 175 -1.59 -14.03 6.13
C VAL A 175 -2.99 -14.29 6.66
N ARG A 176 -4.06 -14.26 5.84
CA ARG A 176 -5.42 -14.56 6.34
C ARG A 176 -5.59 -15.97 6.87
N ARG A 177 -4.82 -16.92 6.34
CA ARG A 177 -4.85 -18.32 6.76
C ARG A 177 -3.73 -18.57 7.77
N VAL A 178 -3.95 -19.52 8.67
CA VAL A 178 -2.95 -19.96 9.65
C VAL A 178 -1.65 -20.39 8.95
N LEU A 179 -1.76 -21.14 7.86
CA LEU A 179 -0.68 -21.38 6.91
C LEU A 179 -1.06 -20.76 5.55
N PRO A 180 -0.26 -19.85 4.99
CA PRO A 180 -0.56 -19.24 3.69
C PRO A 180 -0.67 -20.25 2.54
N SER A 181 -1.56 -20.01 1.59
CA SER A 181 -1.65 -20.80 0.35
C SER A 181 -0.56 -20.42 -0.65
N TRP A 182 -0.26 -21.30 -1.61
CA TRP A 182 0.76 -21.02 -2.64
C TRP A 182 0.34 -19.89 -3.55
N ASP A 183 -0.92 -19.83 -3.95
CA ASP A 183 -1.45 -18.74 -4.78
C ASP A 183 -1.25 -17.37 -4.11
N ALA A 184 -1.53 -17.27 -2.80
CA ALA A 184 -1.34 -16.03 -2.07
C ALA A 184 0.16 -15.72 -1.84
N THR A 185 1.00 -16.75 -1.70
CA THR A 185 2.46 -16.60 -1.63
C THR A 185 3.02 -16.05 -2.95
N ILE A 186 2.55 -16.59 -4.08
CA ILE A 186 2.93 -16.15 -5.42
C ILE A 186 2.46 -14.71 -5.66
N ALA A 187 1.21 -14.39 -5.36
CA ALA A 187 0.69 -13.03 -5.48
C ALA A 187 1.48 -12.03 -4.63
N ALA A 188 1.79 -12.36 -3.37
CA ALA A 188 2.59 -11.51 -2.49
C ALA A 188 4.01 -11.32 -3.03
N GLY A 189 4.65 -12.38 -3.54
CA GLY A 189 5.97 -12.32 -4.15
C GLY A 189 5.99 -11.45 -5.42
N LEU A 190 5.11 -11.71 -6.38
CA LEU A 190 5.06 -10.96 -7.65
C LEU A 190 4.76 -9.47 -7.43
N LEU A 191 3.78 -9.14 -6.57
CA LEU A 191 3.41 -7.74 -6.32
C LEU A 191 4.46 -7.00 -5.49
N SER A 192 5.14 -7.69 -4.55
CA SER A 192 6.31 -7.13 -3.86
C SER A 192 7.47 -6.91 -4.83
N GLY A 193 7.67 -7.86 -5.77
CA GLY A 193 8.66 -7.74 -6.83
C GLY A 193 8.38 -6.56 -7.76
N LEU A 194 7.11 -6.30 -8.09
CA LEU A 194 6.72 -5.15 -8.90
C LEU A 194 6.98 -3.82 -8.17
N ALA A 195 6.77 -3.77 -6.84
CA ALA A 195 7.12 -2.61 -6.02
C ALA A 195 8.64 -2.36 -6.01
N ILE A 196 9.45 -3.42 -5.85
CA ILE A 196 10.92 -3.35 -5.93
C ILE A 196 11.37 -2.93 -7.34
N ALA A 197 10.72 -3.46 -8.38
CA ALA A 197 10.93 -3.11 -9.77
C ALA A 197 10.50 -1.67 -10.10
N THR A 198 9.89 -0.93 -9.17
CA THR A 198 9.56 0.49 -9.36
C THR A 198 10.59 1.35 -8.62
N ARG A 199 10.82 1.05 -7.34
CA ARG A 199 11.77 1.76 -6.48
C ARG A 199 12.40 0.80 -5.49
N THR A 200 13.65 1.09 -5.11
CA THR A 200 14.39 0.34 -4.09
C THR A 200 13.66 0.25 -2.75
N GLY A 201 12.90 1.29 -2.39
CA GLY A 201 12.07 1.31 -1.19
C GLY A 201 11.05 0.18 -1.10
N GLY A 202 10.66 -0.44 -2.23
CA GLY A 202 9.75 -1.58 -2.27
C GLY A 202 10.27 -2.81 -1.50
N VAL A 203 11.58 -2.89 -1.21
CA VAL A 203 12.17 -3.98 -0.43
C VAL A 203 11.61 -4.07 1.00
N ILE A 204 11.03 -2.98 1.53
CA ILE A 204 10.42 -2.93 2.86
C ILE A 204 9.22 -3.88 2.99
N THR A 205 8.62 -4.30 1.87
CA THR A 205 7.56 -5.31 1.81
C THR A 205 7.95 -6.64 2.45
N HIS A 206 9.21 -7.04 2.31
CA HIS A 206 9.74 -8.24 2.96
C HIS A 206 9.72 -8.14 4.49
N VAL A 207 10.01 -6.95 5.03
CA VAL A 207 10.09 -6.74 6.49
C VAL A 207 8.71 -6.86 7.13
N TYR A 208 7.69 -6.20 6.57
CA TYR A 208 6.35 -6.33 7.14
C TYR A 208 5.65 -7.63 6.75
N LEU A 209 6.01 -8.28 5.64
CA LEU A 209 5.60 -9.66 5.37
C LEU A 209 6.14 -10.62 6.44
N PHE A 210 7.42 -10.51 6.77
CA PHE A 210 8.02 -11.32 7.84
C PHE A 210 7.30 -11.09 9.17
N ALA A 211 7.09 -9.83 9.56
CA ALA A 211 6.33 -9.49 10.77
C ALA A 211 4.90 -10.06 10.75
N ALA A 212 4.21 -10.01 9.60
CA ALA A 212 2.87 -10.56 9.47
C ALA A 212 2.85 -12.10 9.60
N LEU A 213 3.86 -12.80 9.11
CA LEU A 213 4.02 -14.25 9.30
C LEU A 213 4.37 -14.61 10.75
N LEU A 214 5.14 -13.77 11.45
CA LEU A 214 5.36 -13.93 12.89
C LEU A 214 4.05 -13.82 13.68
N LEU A 215 3.10 -12.97 13.25
CA LEU A 215 1.77 -12.91 13.85
C LEU A 215 0.95 -14.20 13.59
N CYS A 216 1.11 -14.85 12.44
CA CYS A 216 0.53 -16.19 12.22
C CYS A 216 1.12 -17.23 13.18
N ALA A 217 2.44 -17.22 13.37
CA ALA A 217 3.10 -18.09 14.35
C ALA A 217 2.64 -17.78 15.78
N ALA A 218 2.52 -16.50 16.15
CA ALA A 218 1.99 -16.09 17.45
C ALA A 218 0.56 -16.60 17.67
N GLU A 219 -0.29 -16.61 16.63
CA GLU A 219 -1.65 -17.18 16.71
C GLU A 219 -1.64 -18.66 17.07
N VAL A 220 -0.82 -19.45 16.37
CA VAL A 220 -0.71 -20.91 16.61
C VAL A 220 -0.13 -21.18 17.98
N PHE A 221 0.96 -20.50 18.34
CA PHE A 221 1.57 -20.63 19.65
C PHE A 221 0.59 -20.30 20.77
N ALA A 222 -0.18 -19.23 20.63
CA ALA A 222 -1.12 -18.83 21.65
C ALA A 222 -2.33 -19.77 21.76
N LYS A 223 -2.75 -20.45 20.68
CA LYS A 223 -3.78 -21.51 20.70
C LYS A 223 -3.25 -22.83 21.29
N GLU A 224 -2.10 -23.30 20.81
CA GLU A 224 -1.62 -24.66 21.04
C GLU A 224 -0.55 -24.77 22.13
N GLY A 225 0.03 -23.65 22.57
CA GLY A 225 1.12 -23.60 23.55
C GLY A 225 2.49 -24.03 23.01
N ARG A 226 2.57 -24.45 21.74
CA ARG A 226 3.80 -24.89 21.07
C ARG A 226 3.72 -24.61 19.57
N LEU A 227 4.88 -24.57 18.91
CA LEU A 227 5.01 -24.45 17.47
C LEU A 227 5.64 -25.72 16.91
N ALA A 228 4.90 -26.45 16.07
CA ALA A 228 5.43 -27.63 15.42
C ALA A 228 6.56 -27.22 14.44
N PRO A 229 7.73 -27.90 14.43
CA PRO A 229 8.81 -27.59 13.49
C PRO A 229 8.37 -27.61 12.02
N ARG A 230 7.48 -28.56 11.66
CA ARG A 230 6.89 -28.65 10.30
C ARG A 230 6.11 -27.40 9.91
N TYR A 231 5.42 -26.77 10.86
CA TYR A 231 4.68 -25.53 10.61
C TYR A 231 5.64 -24.35 10.40
N LEU A 232 6.70 -24.24 11.22
CA LEU A 232 7.75 -23.23 11.06
C LEU A 232 8.50 -23.37 9.73
N LEU A 233 8.84 -24.60 9.33
CA LEU A 233 9.39 -24.91 8.01
C LEU A 233 8.44 -24.49 6.89
N GLY A 234 7.14 -24.74 7.05
CA GLY A 234 6.11 -24.29 6.11
C GLY A 234 6.05 -22.77 5.96
N LEU A 235 6.07 -22.02 7.07
CA LEU A 235 6.11 -20.56 7.06
C LEU A 235 7.40 -20.03 6.42
N GLY A 236 8.55 -20.61 6.80
CA GLY A 236 9.85 -20.26 6.24
C GLY A 236 9.92 -20.49 4.74
N ALA A 237 9.37 -21.61 4.25
CA ALA A 237 9.28 -21.91 2.82
C ALA A 237 8.39 -20.89 2.08
N ARG A 238 7.27 -20.45 2.69
CA ARG A 238 6.41 -19.43 2.08
C ARG A 238 7.10 -18.07 2.01
N TYR A 239 7.76 -17.67 3.10
CA TYR A 239 8.52 -16.44 3.13
C TYR A 239 9.64 -16.46 2.08
N GLY A 240 10.47 -17.51 2.08
CA GLY A 240 11.56 -17.68 1.14
C GLY A 240 11.09 -17.68 -0.32
N ALA A 241 9.98 -18.36 -0.62
CA ALA A 241 9.40 -18.35 -1.96
C ALA A 241 8.86 -16.98 -2.39
N ALA A 242 8.17 -16.26 -1.50
CA ALA A 242 7.71 -14.91 -1.80
C ALA A 242 8.88 -13.96 -2.07
N VAL A 243 9.94 -14.01 -1.26
CA VAL A 243 11.17 -13.23 -1.46
C VAL A 243 11.85 -13.59 -2.78
N ALA A 244 12.02 -14.89 -3.05
CA ALA A 244 12.66 -15.36 -4.28
C ALA A 244 11.89 -14.91 -5.53
N LEU A 245 10.56 -15.04 -5.52
CA LEU A 245 9.70 -14.56 -6.60
C LEU A 245 9.75 -13.03 -6.75
N ALA A 246 9.77 -12.29 -5.65
CA ALA A 246 9.89 -10.84 -5.68
C ALA A 246 11.19 -10.39 -6.37
N TRP A 247 12.33 -11.01 -6.00
CA TRP A 247 13.62 -10.70 -6.62
C TRP A 247 13.70 -11.16 -8.06
N ALA A 248 13.21 -12.37 -8.39
CA ALA A 248 13.19 -12.85 -9.76
C ALA A 248 12.38 -11.91 -10.67
N PHE A 249 11.22 -11.46 -10.20
CA PHE A 249 10.36 -10.54 -10.95
C PHE A 249 10.96 -9.13 -11.04
N ALA A 250 11.58 -8.63 -9.97
CA ALA A 250 12.29 -7.37 -9.99
C ALA A 250 13.47 -7.37 -10.98
N ILE A 251 14.28 -8.44 -10.97
CA ILE A 251 15.39 -8.60 -11.91
C ILE A 251 14.86 -8.68 -13.35
N ALA A 252 13.79 -9.44 -13.59
CA ALA A 252 13.20 -9.59 -14.91
C ALA A 252 12.71 -8.26 -15.52
N LEU A 253 12.22 -7.33 -14.69
CA LEU A 253 11.65 -6.05 -15.12
C LEU A 253 12.59 -4.85 -14.98
N TRP A 254 13.81 -5.06 -14.48
CA TRP A 254 14.75 -3.99 -14.18
C TRP A 254 16.13 -4.26 -14.80
N PRO A 255 16.40 -3.69 -15.99
CA PRO A 255 17.63 -3.95 -16.75
C PRO A 255 18.93 -3.68 -16.00
N TRP A 256 18.97 -2.66 -15.13
CA TRP A 256 20.12 -2.37 -14.28
C TRP A 256 20.56 -3.57 -13.42
N LEU A 257 19.60 -4.39 -12.97
CA LEU A 257 19.87 -5.59 -12.19
C LEU A 257 20.34 -6.77 -13.04
N GLN A 258 20.22 -6.71 -14.37
CA GLN A 258 20.55 -7.80 -15.30
C GLN A 258 21.99 -7.74 -15.83
N ILE A 259 22.61 -6.55 -15.83
CA ILE A 259 23.94 -6.32 -16.42
C ILE A 259 25.11 -6.65 -15.48
N GLY A 260 24.84 -7.14 -14.27
CA GLY A 260 25.87 -7.44 -13.27
C GLY A 260 25.31 -8.28 -12.13
N ASN A 261 25.99 -8.27 -10.97
CA ASN A 261 25.46 -8.92 -9.77
C ASN A 261 24.19 -8.16 -9.30
N PRO A 262 23.00 -8.78 -9.31
CA PRO A 262 21.76 -8.06 -9.02
C PRO A 262 21.71 -7.43 -7.63
N LEU A 263 22.27 -8.10 -6.61
CA LEU A 263 22.26 -7.59 -5.24
C LEU A 263 23.23 -6.43 -5.06
N ALA A 264 24.39 -6.47 -5.72
CA ALA A 264 25.34 -5.36 -5.73
C ALA A 264 24.75 -4.15 -6.47
N GLN A 265 24.14 -4.36 -7.63
CA GLN A 265 23.47 -3.32 -8.42
C GLN A 265 22.31 -2.68 -7.64
N PHE A 266 21.50 -3.49 -6.96
CA PHE A 266 20.44 -3.00 -6.11
C PHE A 266 21.00 -2.19 -4.93
N LYS A 267 22.09 -2.64 -4.29
CA LYS A 267 22.74 -1.90 -3.21
C LYS A 267 23.21 -0.52 -3.69
N ILE A 268 23.79 -0.42 -4.89
CA ILE A 268 24.20 0.85 -5.49
C ILE A 268 22.99 1.79 -5.62
N ALA A 269 21.89 1.31 -6.21
CA ALA A 269 20.66 2.09 -6.34
C ALA A 269 20.06 2.49 -4.97
N LEU A 270 20.06 1.58 -3.99
CA LEU A 270 19.52 1.84 -2.65
C LEU A 270 20.33 2.90 -1.92
N VAL A 271 21.66 2.81 -1.95
CA VAL A 271 22.54 3.80 -1.34
C VAL A 271 22.41 5.14 -2.05
N HIS A 272 22.37 5.14 -3.39
CA HIS A 272 22.17 6.36 -4.17
C HIS A 272 20.92 7.13 -3.73
N PHE A 273 19.77 6.46 -3.60
CA PHE A 273 18.54 7.12 -3.13
C PHE A 273 18.53 7.46 -1.64
N ALA A 274 19.35 6.78 -0.83
CA ALA A 274 19.50 7.13 0.58
C ALA A 274 20.39 8.36 0.79
N THR A 275 21.35 8.60 -0.11
CA THR A 275 22.37 9.66 0.01
C THR A 275 22.37 10.61 -1.18
N ILE A 276 21.19 10.88 -1.77
CA ILE A 276 21.07 11.80 -2.93
C ILE A 276 21.81 13.10 -2.58
N SER A 277 22.80 13.43 -3.41
CA SER A 277 23.71 14.56 -3.19
C SER A 277 23.09 15.92 -3.55
N THR A 278 21.89 15.92 -4.15
CA THR A 278 21.13 17.12 -4.47
C THR A 278 20.73 17.86 -3.18
N SER A 279 21.49 18.91 -2.88
CA SER A 279 21.27 19.81 -1.75
C SER A 279 20.85 21.18 -2.24
N PHE A 280 19.65 21.62 -1.87
CA PHE A 280 19.22 23.00 -2.03
C PHE A 280 18.40 23.44 -0.82
N GLU A 281 18.32 24.75 -0.62
CA GLU A 281 17.57 25.34 0.50
C GLU A 281 16.16 25.73 0.06
N PHE A 282 15.22 25.60 0.99
CA PHE A 282 13.84 26.03 0.81
C PHE A 282 13.19 26.36 2.15
N ALA A 283 12.10 27.14 2.10
CA ALA A 283 11.36 27.51 3.30
C ALA A 283 10.47 26.37 3.81
N HIS A 284 10.57 26.05 5.09
CA HIS A 284 9.73 25.12 5.82
C HIS A 284 9.28 25.75 7.15
N TRP A 285 7.99 26.05 7.28
CA TRP A 285 7.42 26.73 8.47
C TRP A 285 8.10 28.05 8.83
N GLY A 286 8.52 28.81 7.82
CA GLY A 286 9.20 30.09 7.99
C GLY A 286 10.71 29.98 8.25
N GLU A 287 11.26 28.77 8.39
CA GLU A 287 12.69 28.52 8.51
C GLU A 287 13.29 28.04 7.20
N GLN A 288 14.51 28.46 6.89
CA GLN A 288 15.27 27.89 5.76
C GLN A 288 15.83 26.54 6.16
N VAL A 289 15.50 25.51 5.38
CA VAL A 289 15.99 24.14 5.57
C VAL A 289 16.63 23.63 4.29
N SER A 290 17.65 22.77 4.42
CA SER A 290 18.27 22.09 3.29
C SER A 290 17.65 20.71 3.09
N THR A 291 17.49 20.30 1.83
CA THR A 291 17.02 18.95 1.46
C THR A 291 17.86 17.83 2.06
N GLY A 292 19.16 18.04 2.32
CA GLY A 292 20.05 17.08 2.96
C GLY A 292 20.06 17.12 4.49
N ALA A 293 19.36 18.07 5.12
CA ALA A 293 19.37 18.29 6.56
C ALA A 293 17.95 18.53 7.11
N LEU A 294 16.99 17.72 6.67
CA LEU A 294 15.59 17.91 7.04
C LEU A 294 15.35 17.69 8.55
N PRO A 295 14.53 18.55 9.19
CA PRO A 295 14.12 18.33 10.57
C PRO A 295 13.25 17.07 10.66
N ARG A 296 13.28 16.39 11.82
CA ARG A 296 12.44 15.19 12.06
C ARG A 296 10.94 15.47 11.93
N SER A 297 10.54 16.73 12.10
CA SER A 297 9.17 17.21 11.92
C SER A 297 8.74 17.33 10.46
N TYR A 298 9.66 17.28 9.49
CA TYR A 298 9.35 17.57 8.08
C TYR A 298 8.22 16.70 7.53
N ILE A 299 8.34 15.37 7.61
CA ILE A 299 7.31 14.47 7.08
C ILE A 299 5.99 14.62 7.85
N PRO A 300 5.95 14.54 9.20
CA PRO A 300 4.71 14.76 9.94
C PRO A 300 4.03 16.10 9.62
N ALA A 301 4.80 17.18 9.51
CA ALA A 301 4.27 18.51 9.25
C ALA A 301 3.75 18.65 7.81
N GLN A 302 4.43 18.05 6.83
CA GLN A 302 3.95 18.01 5.45
C GLN A 302 2.67 17.18 5.30
N LEU A 303 2.56 16.05 6.00
CA LEU A 303 1.32 15.26 6.05
C LEU A 303 0.20 16.06 6.74
N LEU A 304 0.49 16.77 7.82
CA LEU A 304 -0.50 17.58 8.54
C LEU A 304 -1.11 18.67 7.66
N VAL A 305 -0.32 19.33 6.82
CA VAL A 305 -0.78 20.46 5.99
C VAL A 305 -1.43 19.99 4.68
N ARG A 306 -1.02 18.83 4.14
CA ARG A 306 -1.50 18.35 2.83
C ARG A 306 -2.68 17.38 2.91
N LEU A 307 -2.96 16.79 4.07
CA LEU A 307 -4.11 15.93 4.26
C LEU A 307 -5.35 16.76 4.65
N PRO A 308 -6.54 16.47 4.09
CA PRO A 308 -7.78 17.15 4.47
C PRO A 308 -8.09 17.00 5.96
N GLU A 309 -8.79 17.96 6.56
CA GLU A 309 -9.14 17.95 7.98
C GLU A 309 -9.96 16.70 8.36
N ALA A 310 -10.88 16.29 7.49
CA ALA A 310 -11.65 15.07 7.66
C ALA A 310 -10.73 13.82 7.74
N PHE A 311 -9.66 13.78 6.93
CA PHE A 311 -8.66 12.72 7.01
C PHE A 311 -8.00 12.71 8.38
N LEU A 312 -7.50 13.87 8.81
CA LEU A 312 -6.76 14.03 10.08
C LEU A 312 -7.63 13.68 11.29
N VAL A 313 -8.89 14.12 11.33
CA VAL A 313 -9.82 13.79 12.41
C VAL A 313 -10.08 12.29 12.48
N LEU A 314 -10.33 11.64 11.35
CA LEU A 314 -10.57 10.20 11.30
C LEU A 314 -9.32 9.40 11.67
N LEU A 315 -8.15 9.85 11.24
CA LEU A 315 -6.87 9.26 11.65
C LEU A 315 -6.65 9.40 13.17
N ALA A 316 -6.93 10.57 13.75
CA ALA A 316 -6.82 10.80 15.18
C ALA A 316 -7.77 9.89 15.99
N VAL A 317 -9.01 9.72 15.53
CA VAL A 317 -9.97 8.78 16.15
C VAL A 317 -9.47 7.35 16.08
N ALA A 318 -8.91 6.93 14.94
CA ALA A 318 -8.33 5.59 14.80
C ALA A 318 -7.13 5.38 15.74
N CYS A 319 -6.23 6.36 15.84
CA CYS A 319 -5.10 6.33 16.76
C CYS A 319 -5.56 6.28 18.23
N LEU A 320 -6.53 7.10 18.62
CA LEU A 320 -7.10 7.06 19.97
C LEU A 320 -7.73 5.70 20.28
N HIS A 321 -8.47 5.13 19.32
CA HIS A 321 -9.04 3.79 19.45
C HIS A 321 -7.94 2.73 19.65
N ALA A 322 -6.87 2.79 18.88
CA ALA A 322 -5.73 1.88 19.01
C ALA A 322 -5.01 2.03 20.35
N VAL A 323 -4.78 3.26 20.83
CA VAL A 323 -4.17 3.54 22.15
C VAL A 323 -5.04 3.00 23.28
N VAL A 324 -6.35 3.21 23.23
CA VAL A 324 -7.28 2.68 24.23
C VAL A 324 -7.30 1.16 24.21
N ALA A 325 -7.32 0.53 23.03
CA ALA A 325 -7.25 -0.92 22.89
C ALA A 325 -5.93 -1.48 23.45
N ALA A 326 -4.79 -0.87 23.12
CA ALA A 326 -3.48 -1.25 23.64
C ALA A 326 -3.39 -1.09 25.17
N ALA A 327 -3.91 0.02 25.72
CA ALA A 327 -3.92 0.27 27.16
C ALA A 327 -4.83 -0.71 27.93
N ARG A 328 -5.92 -1.20 27.31
CA ARG A 328 -6.77 -2.26 27.87
C ARG A 328 -6.03 -3.60 27.86
N LEU A 329 -5.42 -3.96 26.73
CA LEU A 329 -4.62 -5.19 26.61
C LEU A 329 -3.44 -5.19 27.58
N ALA A 330 -2.73 -4.08 27.75
CA ALA A 330 -1.63 -3.95 28.69
C ALA A 330 -2.11 -4.11 30.14
N ARG A 331 -3.24 -3.48 30.51
CA ARG A 331 -3.85 -3.63 31.84
C ARG A 331 -4.28 -5.07 32.12
N GLU A 332 -4.88 -5.73 31.13
CA GLU A 332 -5.29 -7.13 31.26
C GLU A 332 -4.08 -8.07 31.39
N ALA A 333 -2.97 -7.77 30.71
CA ALA A 333 -1.73 -8.55 30.78
C ALA A 333 -0.98 -8.43 32.12
N VAL A 334 -1.19 -7.37 32.89
CA VAL A 334 -0.60 -7.20 34.23
C VAL A 334 -1.39 -8.04 35.26
N ALA A 335 -0.90 -9.24 35.55
CA ALA A 335 -1.45 -10.15 36.56
C ALA A 335 -0.55 -10.26 37.81
N LYS A 336 -1.18 -10.44 38.98
CA LYS A 336 -0.49 -10.62 40.28
C LYS A 336 0.13 -12.02 40.46
N SER A 337 -0.36 -13.04 39.76
CA SER A 337 0.10 -14.45 39.87
C SER A 337 0.85 -14.94 38.62
N PRO A 338 1.94 -15.73 38.76
CA PRO A 338 2.70 -16.29 37.63
C PRO A 338 1.88 -17.19 36.69
N THR A 339 0.97 -18.00 37.24
CA THR A 339 0.16 -18.97 36.47
C THR A 339 -0.89 -18.27 35.61
N GLU A 340 -1.50 -17.21 36.14
CA GLU A 340 -2.44 -16.37 35.39
C GLU A 340 -1.74 -15.53 34.31
N ARG A 341 -0.49 -15.12 34.57
CA ARG A 341 0.29 -14.32 33.62
C ARG A 341 0.46 -15.03 32.28
N GLY A 342 0.75 -16.33 32.28
CA GLY A 342 0.91 -17.12 31.05
C GLY A 342 -0.37 -17.17 30.19
N ALA A 343 -1.53 -17.39 30.82
CA ALA A 343 -2.82 -17.42 30.13
C ALA A 343 -3.20 -16.06 29.55
N ARG A 344 -2.97 -14.97 30.30
CA ARG A 344 -3.28 -13.60 29.85
C ARG A 344 -2.36 -13.11 28.74
N VAL A 345 -1.06 -13.42 28.80
CA VAL A 345 -0.12 -13.13 27.71
C VAL A 345 -0.53 -13.86 26.43
N ARG A 346 -0.95 -15.12 26.51
CA ARG A 346 -1.50 -15.86 25.36
C ARG A 346 -2.77 -15.20 24.81
N ALA A 347 -3.68 -14.74 25.68
CA ALA A 347 -4.87 -14.01 25.24
C ALA A 347 -4.53 -12.71 24.50
N ALA A 348 -3.57 -11.93 25.02
CA ALA A 348 -3.11 -10.70 24.36
C ALA A 348 -2.46 -10.99 23.00
N LEU A 349 -1.63 -12.04 22.91
CA LEU A 349 -1.03 -12.50 21.64
C LEU A 349 -2.10 -12.92 20.63
N LEU A 350 -3.15 -13.63 21.07
CA LEU A 350 -4.29 -13.98 20.20
C LEU A 350 -5.02 -12.74 19.68
N THR A 351 -5.21 -11.73 20.52
CA THR A 351 -5.85 -10.48 20.09
C THR A 351 -5.01 -9.77 19.03
N LEU A 352 -3.70 -9.62 19.25
CA LEU A 352 -2.79 -9.03 18.28
C LEU A 352 -2.76 -9.83 16.97
N ALA A 353 -2.71 -11.16 17.06
CA ALA A 353 -2.68 -12.03 15.88
C ALA A 353 -3.99 -11.98 15.07
N ARG A 354 -5.13 -11.76 15.73
CA ARG A 354 -6.43 -11.56 15.04
C ARG A 354 -6.49 -10.22 14.30
N GLU A 355 -5.84 -9.19 14.83
CA GLU A 355 -5.75 -7.86 14.21
C GLU A 355 -4.60 -7.74 13.20
N ARG A 356 -3.94 -8.85 12.83
CA ARG A 356 -2.77 -8.86 11.94
C ARG A 356 -2.94 -8.10 10.63
N ALA A 357 -4.15 -8.06 10.07
CA ALA A 357 -4.40 -7.34 8.82
C ALA A 357 -4.23 -5.83 9.02
N MET A 358 -4.85 -5.25 10.06
CA MET A 358 -4.65 -3.84 10.41
C MET A 358 -3.23 -3.56 10.90
N LEU A 359 -2.61 -4.47 11.65
CA LEU A 359 -1.21 -4.32 12.06
C LEU A 359 -0.26 -4.33 10.85
N THR A 360 -0.54 -5.13 9.82
CA THR A 360 0.25 -5.12 8.57
C THR A 360 0.12 -3.77 7.86
N VAL A 361 -1.10 -3.21 7.77
CA VAL A 361 -1.34 -1.86 7.24
C VAL A 361 -0.59 -0.81 8.06
N ALA A 362 -0.64 -0.89 9.38
CA ALA A 362 0.08 0.03 10.26
C ALA A 362 1.60 -0.09 10.09
N LEU A 363 2.15 -1.30 9.95
CA LEU A 363 3.57 -1.51 9.65
C LEU A 363 3.98 -0.95 8.29
N ALA A 364 3.11 -1.03 7.28
CA ALA A 364 3.31 -0.41 5.97
C ALA A 364 3.32 1.14 6.02
N VAL A 365 2.84 1.75 7.11
CA VAL A 365 2.99 3.18 7.40
C VAL A 365 4.24 3.44 8.23
N VAL A 366 4.36 2.76 9.37
CA VAL A 366 5.35 3.08 10.40
C VAL A 366 6.78 2.74 9.94
N LEU A 367 6.98 1.61 9.25
CA LEU A 367 8.33 1.20 8.85
C LEU A 367 8.93 2.15 7.80
N PRO A 368 8.26 2.50 6.70
CA PRO A 368 8.84 3.41 5.72
C PRO A 368 9.04 4.83 6.28
N LEU A 369 8.04 5.37 7.01
CA LEU A 369 8.16 6.70 7.61
C LEU A 369 9.25 6.75 8.68
N GLY A 370 9.29 5.75 9.55
CA GLY A 370 10.31 5.64 10.59
C GLY A 370 11.71 5.54 10.00
N PHE A 371 11.90 4.72 8.97
CA PHE A 371 13.17 4.62 8.25
C PHE A 371 13.61 5.97 7.67
N LEU A 372 12.73 6.68 6.95
CA LEU A 372 13.06 7.97 6.33
C LEU A 372 13.37 9.06 7.35
N ILE A 373 12.60 9.15 8.44
CA ILE A 373 12.82 10.13 9.52
C ILE A 373 14.14 9.83 10.27
N LEU A 374 14.44 8.56 10.54
CA LEU A 374 15.66 8.16 11.24
C LEU A 374 16.91 8.36 10.40
N GLN A 375 16.84 8.03 9.11
CA GLN A 375 17.95 8.21 8.17
C GLN A 375 18.15 9.67 7.75
N ARG A 376 17.20 10.57 8.06
CA ARG A 376 17.15 11.94 7.52
C ARG A 376 17.35 11.94 6.01
N ALA A 377 16.64 11.05 5.33
CA ALA A 377 16.78 10.86 3.90
C ALA A 377 16.55 12.18 3.14
N THR A 378 17.36 12.45 2.12
CA THR A 378 17.19 13.61 1.26
C THR A 378 15.81 13.57 0.62
N MET A 379 14.98 14.58 0.88
CA MET A 379 13.64 14.70 0.32
C MET A 379 13.38 16.14 -0.11
N TYR A 380 12.52 16.29 -1.12
CA TYR A 380 12.03 17.56 -1.60
C TYR A 380 10.61 17.37 -2.15
N ASP A 381 9.98 18.49 -2.53
CA ASP A 381 8.63 18.51 -3.12
C ASP A 381 7.55 17.92 -2.19
N GLY A 382 7.63 18.26 -0.90
CA GLY A 382 6.63 17.88 0.10
C GLY A 382 6.59 16.38 0.41
N VAL A 383 5.40 15.76 0.30
CA VAL A 383 5.17 14.34 0.63
C VAL A 383 5.28 13.42 -0.58
N ARG A 384 5.76 13.91 -1.74
CA ARG A 384 5.86 13.15 -2.99
C ARG A 384 6.58 11.81 -2.81
N HIS A 385 7.75 11.86 -2.17
CA HIS A 385 8.60 10.71 -1.88
C HIS A 385 7.96 9.67 -0.94
N VAL A 386 6.90 10.05 -0.21
CA VAL A 386 6.13 9.19 0.70
C VAL A 386 4.67 9.04 0.28
N LEU A 387 4.33 9.38 -0.97
CA LEU A 387 2.96 9.34 -1.49
C LEU A 387 2.33 7.94 -1.29
N PHE A 388 3.12 6.89 -1.49
CA PHE A 388 2.73 5.48 -1.31
C PHE A 388 2.25 5.10 0.10
N VAL A 389 2.52 5.93 1.11
CA VAL A 389 2.07 5.72 2.50
C VAL A 389 0.64 6.22 2.72
N ILE A 390 0.19 7.22 1.94
CA ILE A 390 -1.13 7.85 2.11
C ILE A 390 -2.30 6.85 1.97
N PRO A 391 -2.29 5.91 1.01
CA PRO A 391 -3.34 4.88 0.94
C PRO A 391 -3.44 4.02 2.22
N MET A 392 -2.32 3.69 2.84
CA MET A 392 -2.31 2.92 4.09
C MET A 392 -2.80 3.78 5.27
N LEU A 393 -2.39 5.05 5.33
CA LEU A 393 -2.95 6.02 6.28
C LEU A 393 -4.46 6.18 6.10
N ALA A 394 -4.97 6.13 4.86
CA ALA A 394 -6.38 6.25 4.56
C ALA A 394 -7.17 5.02 5.04
N VAL A 395 -6.57 3.81 4.99
CA VAL A 395 -7.16 2.61 5.59
C VAL A 395 -7.23 2.73 7.12
N VAL A 396 -6.18 3.25 7.76
CA VAL A 396 -6.20 3.52 9.21
C VAL A 396 -7.25 4.57 9.54
N ALA A 397 -7.35 5.67 8.80
CA ALA A 397 -8.40 6.67 8.97
C ALA A 397 -9.80 6.09 8.73
N GLY A 398 -9.96 5.17 7.77
CA GLY A 398 -11.20 4.44 7.54
C GLY A 398 -11.67 3.63 8.77
N LEU A 399 -10.74 3.14 9.61
CA LEU A 399 -11.08 2.54 10.90
C LEU A 399 -11.72 3.57 11.85
N GLY A 400 -11.22 4.80 11.84
CA GLY A 400 -11.83 5.93 12.54
C GLY A 400 -13.26 6.19 12.08
N TRP A 401 -13.49 6.17 10.76
CA TRP A 401 -14.85 6.30 10.20
C TRP A 401 -15.77 5.19 10.70
N ARG A 402 -15.33 3.94 10.64
CA ARG A 402 -16.08 2.80 11.18
C ARG A 402 -16.41 2.96 12.67
N THR A 403 -15.50 3.54 13.43
CA THR A 403 -15.67 3.76 14.87
C THR A 403 -16.70 4.86 15.16
N LEU A 404 -16.80 5.88 14.31
CA LEU A 404 -17.78 6.96 14.44
C LEU A 404 -19.17 6.61 13.87
N LEU A 405 -19.26 5.72 12.88
CA LEU A 405 -20.52 5.35 12.21
C LEU A 405 -21.68 5.04 13.17
N PRO A 406 -21.52 4.24 14.25
CA PRO A 406 -22.61 3.97 15.20
C PRO A 406 -23.07 5.20 15.99
N LEU A 407 -22.17 6.16 16.25
CA LEU A 407 -22.48 7.40 16.95
C LEU A 407 -23.26 8.35 16.04
N LEU A 408 -22.84 8.46 14.78
CA LEU A 408 -23.49 9.29 13.77
C LEU A 408 -24.92 8.81 13.46
N LYS A 409 -25.17 7.50 13.46
CA LYS A 409 -26.52 6.95 13.28
C LYS A 409 -27.51 7.34 14.38
N ARG A 410 -27.02 7.74 15.56
CA ARG A 410 -27.83 8.20 16.69
C ARG A 410 -28.10 9.72 16.65
N ALA A 411 -27.45 10.46 15.76
CA ALA A 411 -27.67 11.89 15.58
C ALA A 411 -28.83 12.14 14.60
N PRO A 412 -29.89 12.88 14.99
CA PRO A 412 -31.14 12.97 14.24
C PRO A 412 -31.00 13.55 12.82
N ILE A 413 -29.99 14.40 12.58
CA ILE A 413 -29.73 15.06 11.30
C ILE A 413 -29.05 14.12 10.28
N VAL A 414 -28.20 13.20 10.75
CA VAL A 414 -27.46 12.26 9.89
C VAL A 414 -28.29 11.01 9.60
N SER A 415 -29.23 10.66 10.48
CA SER A 415 -30.21 9.60 10.25
C SER A 415 -30.98 9.81 8.94
N ALA A 416 -31.35 11.04 8.57
CA ALA A 416 -32.07 11.32 7.33
C ALA A 416 -31.23 11.06 6.06
N LEU A 417 -29.95 11.43 6.06
CA LEU A 417 -29.02 11.22 4.92
C LEU A 417 -28.52 9.77 4.82
N VAL A 418 -28.24 9.12 5.96
CA VAL A 418 -27.78 7.71 6.00
C VAL A 418 -28.93 6.73 5.79
N VAL A 419 -30.15 7.04 6.24
CA VAL A 419 -31.33 6.23 5.95
C VAL A 419 -31.64 6.31 4.45
N GLY A 420 -31.55 7.46 3.78
CA GLY A 420 -31.74 7.52 2.31
C GLY A 420 -30.78 6.64 1.50
N ALA A 421 -29.53 6.46 1.96
CA ALA A 421 -28.54 5.60 1.32
C ALA A 421 -28.59 4.12 1.77
N CYS A 422 -29.17 3.81 2.94
CA CYS A 422 -29.27 2.45 3.48
C CYS A 422 -30.69 1.84 3.41
N SER A 423 -31.74 2.63 3.18
CA SER A 423 -33.15 2.19 3.23
C SER A 423 -33.59 1.44 1.98
N ASN A 424 -32.87 1.54 0.86
CA ASN A 424 -33.20 0.77 -0.35
C ASN A 424 -32.61 -0.65 -0.35
N THR A 425 -31.95 -1.08 0.73
CA THR A 425 -31.39 -2.45 0.87
C THR A 425 -32.12 -3.34 1.88
N TRP A 426 -33.31 -2.96 2.33
CA TRP A 426 -34.14 -3.78 3.20
C TRP A 426 -35.60 -3.77 2.78
N ARG A 427 -35.91 -4.51 1.71
CA ARG A 427 -37.09 -5.37 1.61
C ARG A 427 -36.70 -6.69 0.96
#